data_AF-A0A1X1XP64-F1
#
_entry.id   AF-A0A1X1XP64-F1
#
_cell.length_a   1.000
_cell.length_b   1.000
_cell.length_c   1.000
_cell.angle_alpha   90.00
_cell.angle_beta   90.00
_cell.angle_gamma   90.00
#
_symmetry.space_group_name_H-M   'P 1'
#
loop_
_entity.id
_entity.type
_entity.pdbx_description
1 polymer ?
#
loop_
_entity_poly.entity_id
_entity_poly.type
_entity_poly.pdbx_seq_one_letter_code
_entity_poly.pdbx_strand_id
1 'polypeptide(L)'
;MTTEYYLQKVPVESVRPGFSLAIRRDGEYRLFQVECTQMSQRNGQPVMFTLTSEPGSGPVEGGDPWVVEYEAGTPVVRLLGVCKNAS
;
A
#
# COMPACT_ATOMS: atom_id res chain seq x y z
N MET A 1 -12.00 -5.61 21.62
CA MET A 1 -11.48 -4.26 21.31
C MET A 1 -11.54 -4.10 19.81
N THR A 2 -12.34 -3.18 19.29
CA THR A 2 -12.40 -2.85 17.85
C THR A 2 -11.57 -1.59 17.64
N THR A 3 -10.54 -1.68 16.79
CA THR A 3 -9.75 -0.52 16.38
C THR A 3 -10.35 0.03 15.10
N GLU A 4 -10.81 1.28 15.13
CA GLU A 4 -11.28 1.96 13.93
C GLU A 4 -10.11 2.69 13.25
N TYR A 5 -10.07 2.65 11.93
CA TYR A 5 -9.03 3.28 11.13
C TYR A 5 -9.64 4.38 10.26
N TYR A 6 -8.97 5.52 10.18
CA TYR A 6 -9.29 6.51 9.15
C TYR A 6 -8.73 6.02 7.81
N LEU A 7 -9.63 5.67 6.89
CA LEU A 7 -9.28 5.15 5.56
C LEU A 7 -9.52 6.20 4.48
N GLN A 8 -8.61 6.27 3.52
CA GLN A 8 -8.75 7.09 2.32
C GLN A 8 -8.45 6.25 1.09
N LYS A 9 -9.36 6.22 0.12
CA LYS A 9 -9.05 5.68 -1.21
C LYS A 9 -8.31 6.73 -2.01
N VAL A 10 -7.12 6.40 -2.50
CA VAL A 10 -6.31 7.26 -3.37
C VAL A 10 -5.92 6.48 -4.62
N PRO A 11 -5.76 7.11 -5.78
CA PRO A 11 -5.22 6.41 -6.94
C PRO A 11 -3.73 6.11 -6.71
N VAL A 12 -3.22 5.03 -7.31
CA VAL A 12 -1.85 4.55 -7.04
C VAL A 12 -0.77 5.59 -7.35
N GLU A 13 -0.97 6.44 -8.36
CA GLU A 13 -0.05 7.52 -8.72
C GLU A 13 0.08 8.62 -7.66
N SER A 14 -0.84 8.67 -6.69
CA SER A 14 -0.78 9.59 -5.54
C SER A 14 -0.04 9.00 -4.34
N VAL A 15 0.33 7.73 -4.38
CA VAL A 15 1.08 7.06 -3.31
C VAL A 15 2.49 7.63 -3.24
N ARG A 16 2.99 7.83 -2.01
CA ARG A 16 4.34 8.32 -1.75
C ARG A 16 5.01 7.47 -0.68
N PRO A 17 6.36 7.42 -0.65
CA PRO A 17 7.09 6.87 0.50
C PRO A 17 6.56 7.42 1.83
N GLY A 18 6.46 6.54 2.83
CA GLY A 18 5.88 6.80 4.15
C GLY A 18 4.36 6.59 4.22
N PHE A 19 3.67 6.29 3.12
CA PHE A 19 2.27 5.90 3.19
C PHE A 19 2.12 4.51 3.81
N SER A 20 1.11 4.36 4.66
CA SER A 20 0.63 3.06 5.12
C SER A 20 -0.58 2.67 4.28
N LEU A 21 -0.52 1.51 3.62
CA LEU A 21 -1.60 0.99 2.80
C LEU A 21 -2.17 -0.29 3.40
N ALA A 22 -3.47 -0.52 3.19
CA ALA A 22 -4.10 -1.81 3.45
C ALA A 22 -4.22 -2.57 2.13
N ILE A 23 -3.42 -3.62 1.97
CA ILE A 23 -3.41 -4.45 0.76
C ILE A 23 -4.05 -5.80 1.07
N ARG A 24 -5.02 -6.20 0.24
CA ARG A 24 -5.67 -7.50 0.38
C ARG A 24 -4.81 -8.60 -0.25
N ARG A 25 -4.45 -9.62 0.52
CA ARG A 25 -3.69 -10.80 0.08
C ARG A 25 -4.25 -12.04 0.78
N ASP A 26 -4.51 -13.10 0.02
CA ASP A 26 -5.06 -14.37 0.54
C ASP A 26 -6.37 -14.20 1.35
N GLY A 27 -7.20 -13.22 0.97
CA GLY A 27 -8.46 -12.91 1.64
C GLY A 27 -8.35 -11.95 2.83
N GLU A 28 -7.14 -11.73 3.35
CA GLU A 28 -6.88 -10.87 4.50
C GLU A 28 -6.26 -9.53 4.10
N TYR A 29 -6.47 -8.48 4.91
CA TYR A 29 -5.79 -7.21 4.74
C TYR A 29 -4.47 -7.20 5.51
N ARG A 30 -3.39 -6.84 4.83
CA ARG A 30 -2.06 -6.66 5.43
C ARG A 30 -1.63 -5.21 5.32
N LEU A 31 -0.93 -4.75 6.36
CA LEU A 31 -0.26 -3.46 6.35
C LEU A 31 0.90 -3.49 5.36
N PHE A 32 0.96 -2.50 4.49
CA PHE A 32 2.04 -2.28 3.55
C PHE A 32 2.61 -0.89 3.79
N GLN A 33 3.82 -0.82 4.33
CA GLN A 33 4.52 0.45 4.56
C GLN A 33 5.35 0.79 3.33
N VAL A 34 4.93 1.79 2.57
CA VAL A 34 5.57 2.15 1.32
C VAL A 34 6.93 2.78 1.58
N GLU A 35 8.00 2.12 1.13
CA GLU A 35 9.35 2.66 1.15
C GLU A 35 9.71 3.32 -0.18
N CYS A 36 9.33 2.71 -1.29
CA CYS A 36 9.66 3.19 -2.64
C CYS A 36 8.47 3.11 -3.58
N THR A 37 8.41 4.05 -4.53
CA THR A 37 7.43 4.12 -5.60
C THR A 37 8.15 4.34 -6.93
N GLN A 38 7.90 3.49 -7.92
CA GLN A 38 8.49 3.60 -9.25
C GLN A 38 7.40 3.62 -10.31
N MET A 39 7.47 4.57 -11.24
CA MET A 39 6.61 4.62 -12.42
C MET A 39 7.37 4.01 -13.60
N SER A 40 6.71 3.13 -14.35
CA SER A 40 7.20 2.68 -15.65
C SER A 40 6.17 2.96 -16.74
N GLN A 41 6.65 3.40 -17.89
CA GLN A 41 5.84 3.68 -19.06
C GLN A 41 6.55 3.11 -20.28
N ARG A 42 5.83 2.29 -21.05
CA ARG A 42 6.32 1.71 -22.30
C ARG A 42 5.31 2.00 -23.40
N ASN A 43 5.80 2.30 -24.60
CA ASN A 43 4.93 2.58 -25.74
C ASN A 43 3.94 1.42 -25.98
N GLY A 44 2.66 1.76 -26.04
CA GLY A 44 1.58 0.79 -26.25
C GLY A 44 1.19 -0.04 -25.03
N GLN A 45 1.76 0.23 -23.84
CA GLN A 45 1.38 -0.43 -22.59
C GLN A 45 0.80 0.57 -21.57
N PRO A 46 -0.06 0.11 -20.63
CA PRO A 46 -0.50 0.93 -19.51
C PRO A 46 0.68 1.48 -18.71
N VAL A 47 0.49 2.65 -18.09
CA VAL A 47 1.44 3.16 -17.10
C VAL A 47 1.34 2.30 -15.86
N MET A 48 2.47 1.76 -15.41
CA MET A 48 2.56 0.91 -14.23
C MET A 48 3.23 1.65 -13.08
N PHE A 49 2.73 1.39 -11.87
CA PHE A 49 3.34 1.83 -10.61
C PHE A 49 3.74 0.61 -9.79
N THR A 50 5.02 0.52 -9.49
CA THR A 50 5.61 -0.48 -8.59
C THR A 50 5.78 0.15 -7.22
N LEU A 51 5.16 -0.43 -6.20
CA LEU A 51 5.34 -0.03 -4.81
C LEU A 51 6.18 -1.11 -4.12
N THR A 52 7.19 -0.68 -3.38
CA THR A 52 8.04 -1.56 -2.57
C THR A 52 7.85 -1.21 -1.10
N SER A 53 7.65 -2.22 -0.27
CA SER A 53 7.50 -2.04 1.17
C SER A 53 8.83 -1.87 1.88
N GLU A 54 8.82 -1.38 3.12
CA GLU A 54 10.00 -1.47 4.00
C GLU A 54 10.41 -2.96 4.19
N PRO A 55 11.72 -3.28 4.36
CA PRO A 55 12.18 -4.64 4.64
C PRO A 55 11.52 -5.20 5.91
N GLY A 56 11.16 -6.47 5.91
CA GLY A 56 10.51 -7.11 7.07
C GLY A 56 9.05 -6.70 7.32
N SER A 57 8.51 -5.71 6.60
CA SER A 57 7.06 -5.39 6.58
C SER A 57 6.26 -6.24 5.57
N GLY A 58 6.95 -7.17 4.90
CA GLY A 58 6.35 -8.11 3.97
C GLY A 58 5.53 -9.21 4.65
N PRO A 59 4.94 -10.13 3.86
CA PRO A 59 4.10 -11.21 4.40
C PRO A 59 4.84 -12.20 5.29
N VAL A 60 6.18 -12.21 5.21
CA VAL A 60 7.10 -13.06 5.94
C VAL A 60 7.96 -12.15 6.80
N GLU A 61 7.90 -12.32 8.13
CA GLU A 61 8.74 -11.56 9.07
C GLU A 61 10.22 -11.78 8.73
N GLY A 62 10.97 -10.68 8.62
CA GLY A 62 12.39 -10.71 8.26
C GLY A 62 12.70 -11.09 6.81
N GLY A 63 11.68 -11.20 5.95
CA GLY A 63 11.84 -11.50 4.52
C GLY A 63 12.13 -10.27 3.66
N ASP A 64 12.30 -10.54 2.35
CA ASP A 64 12.50 -9.51 1.33
C ASP A 64 11.37 -8.46 1.33
N PRO A 65 11.66 -7.21 0.92
CA PRO A 65 10.66 -6.18 0.68
C PRO A 65 9.50 -6.70 -0.17
N TRP A 66 8.27 -6.46 0.28
CA TRP A 66 7.08 -6.81 -0.48
C TRP A 66 6.92 -5.84 -1.65
N VAL A 67 6.91 -6.37 -2.86
CA VAL A 67 6.65 -5.62 -4.09
C VAL A 67 5.21 -5.87 -4.57
N VAL A 68 4.51 -4.80 -4.95
CA VAL A 68 3.20 -4.85 -5.63
C VAL A 68 3.20 -3.93 -6.83
N GLU A 69 2.44 -4.29 -7.85
CA GLU A 69 2.34 -3.52 -9.09
C GLU A 69 0.88 -3.23 -9.42
N TYR A 70 0.61 -2.01 -9.86
CA TYR A 70 -0.71 -1.55 -10.25
C TYR A 70 -0.65 -0.72 -11.52
N GLU A 71 -1.69 -0.80 -12.33
CA GLU A 71 -1.92 0.16 -13.41
C GLU A 71 -2.32 1.52 -12.82
N ALA A 72 -1.90 2.61 -13.46
CA ALA A 72 -2.32 3.97 -13.13
C ALA A 72 -3.84 4.08 -13.00
N GLY A 73 -4.32 4.85 -12.01
CA GLY A 73 -5.74 4.99 -11.69
C GLY A 73 -6.30 3.86 -10.81
N THR A 74 -5.53 2.79 -10.55
CA THR A 74 -5.97 1.75 -9.60
C THR A 74 -6.15 2.36 -8.20
N PRO A 75 -7.34 2.23 -7.59
CA PRO A 75 -7.57 2.74 -6.24
C PRO A 75 -6.90 1.84 -5.20
N VAL A 76 -6.09 2.44 -4.33
CA VAL A 76 -5.50 1.81 -3.15
C VAL A 76 -6.04 2.44 -1.87
N VAL A 77 -6.04 1.67 -0.78
CA VAL A 77 -6.56 2.12 0.52
C VAL A 77 -5.40 2.59 1.38
N ARG A 78 -5.34 3.89 1.65
CA ARG A 78 -4.40 4.50 2.59
C ARG A 78 -4.98 4.51 4.00
N LEU A 79 -4.17 4.07 4.95
CA LEU A 79 -4.38 4.19 6.40
C LEU A 79 -3.83 5.55 6.85
N LEU A 80 -4.70 6.42 7.37
CA LEU A 80 -4.32 7.75 7.85
C LEU A 80 -3.96 7.77 9.34
N GLY A 81 -4.49 6.81 10.11
CA GLY A 81 -4.27 6.71 11.55
C GLY A 81 -5.32 5.85 12.24
N VAL A 82 -5.10 5.59 13.52
CA VAL A 82 -6.03 4.87 14.39
C VAL A 82 -6.94 5.85 15.12
N CYS A 83 -8.24 5.58 15.10
CA CYS A 83 -9.17 6.13 16.08
C CYS A 83 -9.03 5.32 17.37
N LYS A 84 -8.59 5.97 18.45
CA LYS A 84 -8.86 5.44 19.78
C LYS A 84 -10.31 5.80 20.09
N ASN A 85 -11.22 4.83 20.11
CA ASN A 85 -12.52 5.06 20.74
C ASN A 85 -12.23 5.54 22.16
N ALA A 86 -12.61 6.80 22.44
CA ALA A 86 -12.63 7.28 23.81
C ALA A 86 -13.61 6.36 24.55
N SER A 87 -13.07 5.53 25.44
CA SER A 87 -13.86 4.72 26.36
C SER A 87 -14.25 5.56 27.56
#